data_AF-A0A5D4RYN4-F1
#
_entry.id   AF-A0A5D4RYN4-F1
#
_cell.length_a   1.000
_cell.length_b   1.000
_cell.length_c   1.000
_cell.angle_alpha   90.00
_cell.angle_beta   90.00
_cell.angle_gamma   90.00
#
_symmetry.space_group_name_H-M   'P 1'
#
loop_
_entity.id
_entity.type
_entity.pdbx_description
1 polymer ?
#
loop_
_entity_poly.entity_id
_entity_poly.type
_entity_poly.pdbx_seq_one_letter_code
_entity_poly.pdbx_strand_id
1 'polypeptide(L)'
;MMVWPIFRHRFKDEWRQKWKVIRSVIDWTIALYLVVPFAVMAPFFYRDWWTETESYWASGIPVWILLTILGFMTLGGNIRTYVLEPDLLFLIEKKERVIALKRLGLMVTLGQILMSLVLPVALSLPIFVNIYDERPLTIAVIFILFVLLKWSVLLMKKYIAGQWSRGVLMLFMVAVFVLVSTVAYSPIYGIVAVLILLSTIIGYFVQGVKSTGDFQSEVETEQSERNQYVNLVYSLSTQIEKEKGGKRGRPLILFRNSRRLFRERTAENGILELCLKAFLRNGTFFRTYIQMISITTAGILFLPLLLKWLLFGGILIFMTFWLHTIFKKLMGNRFFEVAPFDQEAEYAAANRFGKWLGTPVLIWTGTITIITTIWSVYF
;
A
#
# COMPACT_ATOMS: atom_id res chain seq x y z
N MET A 1 -31.67 -13.82 -19.86
CA MET A 1 -31.40 -13.38 -18.46
C MET A 1 -30.89 -11.95 -18.50
N MET A 2 -31.59 -11.02 -17.85
CA MET A 2 -31.18 -9.61 -17.77
C MET A 2 -29.88 -9.48 -16.95
N VAL A 3 -28.95 -8.61 -17.38
CA VAL A 3 -27.65 -8.39 -16.71
C VAL A 3 -27.82 -7.67 -15.36
N TRP A 4 -28.89 -6.87 -15.24
CA TRP A 4 -29.19 -6.07 -14.05
C TRP A 4 -29.43 -6.89 -12.76
N PRO A 5 -30.27 -7.94 -12.74
CA PRO A 5 -30.41 -8.83 -11.59
C PRO A 5 -29.09 -9.40 -11.07
N ILE A 6 -28.21 -9.85 -11.98
CA ILE A 6 -26.91 -10.43 -11.65
C ILE A 6 -26.02 -9.37 -10.99
N PHE A 7 -25.94 -8.19 -11.61
CA PHE A 7 -25.18 -7.07 -11.07
C PHE A 7 -25.67 -6.65 -9.68
N ARG A 8 -26.99 -6.48 -9.51
CA ARG A 8 -27.61 -6.09 -8.23
C ARG A 8 -27.33 -7.10 -7.13
N HIS A 9 -27.39 -8.39 -7.45
CA HIS A 9 -27.06 -9.45 -6.51
C HIS A 9 -25.59 -9.36 -6.06
N ARG A 10 -24.65 -9.25 -7.01
CA ARG A 10 -23.21 -9.12 -6.72
C ARG A 10 -22.88 -7.87 -5.90
N PHE A 11 -23.46 -6.73 -6.26
CA PHE A 11 -23.27 -5.47 -5.54
C PHE A 11 -23.78 -5.58 -4.09
N LYS A 12 -24.97 -6.17 -3.90
CA LYS A 12 -25.56 -6.37 -2.57
C LYS A 12 -24.75 -7.34 -1.72
N ASP A 13 -24.23 -8.40 -2.33
CA ASP A 13 -23.40 -9.39 -1.63
C ASP A 13 -22.05 -8.81 -1.22
N GLU A 14 -21.41 -8.03 -2.09
CA GLU A 14 -20.18 -7.29 -1.75
C GLU A 14 -20.43 -6.31 -0.60
N TRP A 15 -21.52 -5.54 -0.67
CA TRP A 15 -21.89 -4.59 0.39
C TRP A 15 -22.15 -5.30 1.72
N ARG A 16 -22.90 -6.41 1.71
CA ARG A 16 -23.12 -7.26 2.89
C ARG A 16 -21.81 -7.80 3.47
N GLN A 17 -20.88 -8.23 2.62
CA GLN A 17 -19.58 -8.71 3.05
C GLN A 17 -18.77 -7.59 3.72
N LYS A 18 -18.68 -6.40 3.09
CA LYS A 18 -18.00 -5.24 3.67
C LYS A 18 -18.61 -4.84 5.02
N TRP A 19 -19.94 -4.82 5.10
CA TRP A 19 -20.62 -4.52 6.36
C TRP A 19 -20.36 -5.56 7.44
N LYS A 20 -20.35 -6.85 7.09
CA LYS A 20 -20.04 -7.93 8.03
C LYS A 20 -18.62 -7.79 8.60
N VAL A 21 -17.66 -7.38 7.77
CA VAL A 21 -16.28 -7.13 8.20
C VAL A 21 -16.22 -5.94 9.16
N ILE A 22 -16.86 -4.81 8.84
CA ILE A 22 -16.85 -3.64 9.74
C ILE A 22 -17.54 -3.97 11.07
N ARG A 23 -18.68 -4.67 11.03
CA ARG A 23 -19.39 -5.12 12.24
C ARG A 23 -18.59 -6.12 13.08
N SER A 24 -17.67 -6.88 12.48
CA SER A 24 -16.78 -7.77 13.24
C SER A 24 -15.72 -7.02 14.06
N VAL A 25 -15.40 -5.78 13.69
CA VAL A 25 -14.45 -4.93 14.40
C VAL A 25 -15.16 -4.03 15.42
N ILE A 26 -16.34 -3.52 15.08
CA ILE A 26 -17.12 -2.64 15.94
C ILE A 26 -18.07 -3.49 16.80
N ASP A 27 -17.61 -3.87 17.99
CA ASP A 27 -18.48 -4.43 19.04
C ASP A 27 -19.34 -3.32 19.68
N TRP A 28 -20.44 -3.68 20.35
CA TRP A 28 -21.33 -2.75 21.03
C TRP A 28 -20.58 -1.81 21.98
N THR A 29 -19.56 -2.33 22.69
CA THR A 29 -18.67 -1.52 23.54
C THR A 29 -17.94 -0.45 22.74
N ILE A 30 -17.33 -0.80 21.60
CA ILE A 30 -16.62 0.16 20.73
C ILE A 30 -17.62 1.17 20.13
N ALA A 31 -18.81 0.72 19.76
CA ALA A 31 -19.86 1.61 19.26
C ALA A 31 -20.24 2.67 20.31
N LEU A 32 -20.47 2.24 21.56
CA LEU A 32 -20.88 3.13 22.65
C LEU A 32 -19.77 4.08 23.09
N TYR A 33 -18.53 3.59 23.25
CA TYR A 33 -17.44 4.38 23.81
C TYR A 33 -16.63 5.17 22.78
N LEU A 34 -16.66 4.79 21.50
CA LEU A 34 -15.86 5.45 20.46
C LEU A 34 -16.73 6.09 19.38
N VAL A 35 -17.67 5.32 18.79
CA VAL A 35 -18.47 5.83 17.65
C VAL A 35 -19.44 6.92 18.08
N VAL A 36 -20.17 6.73 19.18
CA VAL A 36 -21.14 7.73 19.66
C VAL A 36 -20.45 9.04 20.07
N PRO A 37 -19.39 9.05 20.92
CA PRO A 37 -18.70 10.29 21.25
C PRO A 37 -18.11 10.98 20.03
N PHE A 38 -17.48 10.23 19.11
CA PHE A 38 -16.91 10.81 17.90
C PHE A 38 -17.98 11.41 16.99
N ALA A 39 -19.12 10.77 16.82
CA ALA A 39 -20.22 11.28 16.01
C ALA A 39 -20.82 12.57 16.57
N VAL A 40 -20.88 12.70 17.90
CA VAL A 40 -21.32 13.92 18.58
C VAL A 40 -20.26 15.02 18.49
N MET A 41 -18.98 14.69 18.71
CA MET A 41 -17.89 15.67 18.72
C MET A 41 -17.50 16.18 17.33
N ALA A 42 -17.56 15.35 16.29
CA ALA A 42 -17.08 15.71 14.96
C ALA A 42 -17.75 16.98 14.36
N PRO A 43 -19.08 17.19 14.47
CA PRO A 43 -19.71 18.45 14.05
C PRO A 43 -19.24 19.68 14.84
N PHE A 44 -18.99 19.54 16.15
CA PHE A 44 -18.46 20.64 16.97
C PHE A 44 -17.04 20.99 16.52
N PHE A 45 -16.16 20.01 16.40
CA PHE A 45 -14.81 20.24 15.87
C PHE A 45 -14.81 20.82 14.46
N TYR A 46 -15.73 20.39 13.60
CA TYR A 46 -15.84 20.96 12.26
C TYR A 46 -16.31 22.42 12.30
N ARG A 47 -17.28 22.75 13.16
CA ARG A 47 -17.69 24.14 13.38
C ARG A 47 -16.52 24.98 13.91
N ASP A 48 -15.79 24.47 14.90
CA ASP A 48 -14.63 25.16 15.48
C ASP A 48 -13.53 25.36 14.43
N TRP A 49 -13.34 24.38 13.54
CA TRP A 49 -12.44 24.50 12.39
C TRP A 49 -12.83 25.68 11.49
N TRP A 50 -14.13 25.92 11.25
CA TRP A 50 -14.60 27.07 10.46
C TRP A 50 -14.40 28.42 11.17
N THR A 51 -14.43 28.48 12.50
CA THR A 51 -14.32 29.74 13.25
C THR A 51 -12.89 30.09 13.65
N GLU A 52 -12.07 29.09 13.96
CA GLU A 52 -10.69 29.26 14.46
C GLU A 52 -9.67 28.61 13.52
N THR A 53 -9.87 28.75 12.20
CA THR A 53 -9.04 28.06 11.19
C THR A 53 -7.55 28.35 11.35
N GLU A 54 -7.17 29.57 11.74
CA GLU A 54 -5.78 29.99 11.94
C GLU A 54 -5.06 29.25 13.09
N SER A 55 -5.81 28.77 14.09
CA SER A 55 -5.26 28.00 15.21
C SER A 55 -4.78 26.61 14.76
N TYR A 56 -5.50 26.01 13.80
CA TYR A 56 -5.22 24.67 13.30
C TYR A 56 -4.37 24.64 12.02
N TRP A 57 -4.38 25.71 11.25
CA TRP A 57 -3.63 25.82 10.00
C TRP A 57 -2.95 27.18 9.90
N ALA A 58 -1.62 27.18 9.89
CA ALA A 58 -0.84 28.41 9.82
C ALA A 58 -0.95 29.07 8.44
N SER A 59 -1.17 30.37 8.41
CA SER A 59 -1.29 31.19 7.18
C SER A 59 -0.03 31.23 6.33
N GLY A 60 1.14 30.96 6.91
CA GLY A 60 2.41 30.88 6.17
C GLY A 60 2.60 29.59 5.37
N ILE A 61 1.70 28.60 5.50
CA ILE A 61 1.79 27.35 4.75
C ILE A 61 1.29 27.60 3.33
N PRO A 62 2.08 27.31 2.28
CA PRO A 62 1.62 27.45 0.92
C PRO A 62 0.50 26.45 0.54
N VAL A 63 -0.45 26.88 -0.31
CA VAL A 63 -1.57 26.07 -0.83
C VAL A 63 -1.11 24.75 -1.45
N TRP A 64 0.06 24.74 -2.11
CA TRP A 64 0.58 23.56 -2.79
C TRP A 64 0.82 22.38 -1.83
N ILE A 65 1.10 22.64 -0.54
CA ILE A 65 1.27 21.59 0.47
C ILE A 65 -0.07 20.89 0.73
N LEU A 66 -1.15 21.66 0.92
CA LEU A 66 -2.50 21.10 1.09
C LEU A 66 -2.92 20.28 -0.13
N LEU A 67 -2.72 20.82 -1.33
CA LEU A 67 -3.03 20.13 -2.59
C LEU A 67 -2.21 18.84 -2.77
N THR A 68 -0.95 18.83 -2.32
CA THR A 68 -0.10 17.65 -2.37
C THR A 68 -0.62 16.56 -1.42
N ILE A 69 -0.97 16.92 -0.18
CA ILE A 69 -1.53 15.99 0.82
C ILE A 69 -2.82 15.36 0.29
N LEU A 70 -3.75 16.18 -0.20
CA LEU A 70 -5.00 15.70 -0.81
C LEU A 70 -4.73 14.86 -2.07
N GLY A 71 -3.75 15.24 -2.88
CA GLY A 71 -3.32 14.50 -4.07
C GLY A 71 -2.85 13.08 -3.72
N PHE A 72 -2.07 12.92 -2.65
CA PHE A 72 -1.66 11.60 -2.16
C PHE A 72 -2.83 10.70 -1.75
N MET A 73 -3.91 11.26 -1.19
CA MET A 73 -5.12 10.50 -0.84
C MET A 73 -5.82 9.90 -2.08
N THR A 74 -5.61 10.47 -3.26
CA THR A 74 -6.21 9.96 -4.51
C THR A 74 -5.53 8.71 -5.06
N LEU A 75 -4.35 8.35 -4.55
CA LEU A 75 -3.54 7.23 -5.07
C LEU A 75 -4.15 5.84 -4.82
N GLY A 76 -5.22 5.73 -4.03
CA GLY A 76 -5.89 4.47 -3.68
C GLY A 76 -6.96 3.98 -4.68
N GLY A 77 -7.31 2.69 -4.59
CA GLY A 77 -8.42 2.05 -5.34
C GLY A 77 -8.05 1.48 -6.72
N ASN A 78 -9.01 0.79 -7.34
CA ASN A 78 -8.94 0.21 -8.69
C ASN A 78 -10.27 0.38 -9.46
N ILE A 79 -10.24 0.20 -10.78
CA ILE A 79 -11.46 0.22 -11.61
C ILE A 79 -12.27 -1.06 -11.38
N ARG A 80 -13.57 -0.92 -11.11
CA ARG A 80 -14.47 -2.04 -10.85
C ARG A 80 -15.06 -2.58 -12.16
N THR A 81 -15.04 -3.90 -12.33
CA THR A 81 -15.64 -4.58 -13.49
C THR A 81 -16.77 -5.53 -13.08
N TYR A 82 -16.84 -5.94 -11.80
CA TYR A 82 -17.81 -6.91 -11.27
C TYR A 82 -17.77 -8.29 -11.95
N VAL A 83 -16.68 -8.57 -12.64
CA VAL A 83 -16.42 -9.81 -13.35
C VAL A 83 -15.82 -10.82 -12.37
N LEU A 84 -16.39 -12.03 -12.31
CA LEU A 84 -15.97 -13.07 -11.36
C LEU A 84 -15.37 -14.27 -12.09
N GLU A 85 -14.56 -15.06 -11.39
CA GLU A 85 -13.93 -16.28 -11.90
C GLU A 85 -14.90 -17.29 -12.54
N PRO A 86 -16.12 -17.54 -11.99
CA PRO A 86 -17.10 -18.40 -12.64
C PRO A 86 -17.58 -17.89 -13.99
N ASP A 87 -17.42 -16.59 -14.29
CA ASP A 87 -17.83 -16.01 -15.57
C ASP A 87 -16.91 -16.46 -16.71
N LEU A 88 -15.68 -16.94 -16.43
CA LEU A 88 -14.68 -17.40 -17.40
C LEU A 88 -15.30 -18.37 -18.43
N LEU A 89 -16.11 -19.30 -17.95
CA LEU A 89 -16.80 -20.32 -18.76
C LEU A 89 -17.90 -19.72 -19.64
N PHE A 90 -18.50 -18.60 -19.24
CA PHE A 90 -19.60 -17.94 -19.96
C PHE A 90 -19.12 -16.92 -21.03
N LEU A 91 -17.86 -16.43 -20.98
CA LEU A 91 -17.39 -15.38 -21.90
C LEU A 91 -17.10 -15.82 -23.31
N ILE A 92 -16.80 -17.10 -23.52
CA ILE A 92 -16.59 -17.63 -24.88
C ILE A 92 -17.89 -17.44 -25.69
N GLU A 93 -19.03 -17.56 -25.02
CA GLU A 93 -20.34 -17.62 -25.67
C GLU A 93 -21.10 -16.28 -25.69
N LYS A 94 -20.91 -15.38 -24.69
CA LYS A 94 -21.80 -14.19 -24.51
C LYS A 94 -21.08 -12.88 -24.15
N LYS A 95 -20.20 -12.41 -25.02
CA LYS A 95 -19.39 -11.17 -24.86
C LYS A 95 -20.22 -9.91 -24.55
N GLU A 96 -21.38 -9.73 -25.19
CA GLU A 96 -22.21 -8.53 -25.01
C GLU A 96 -22.69 -8.35 -23.56
N ARG A 97 -22.97 -9.44 -22.86
CA ARG A 97 -23.45 -9.40 -21.47
C ARG A 97 -22.35 -8.97 -20.51
N VAL A 98 -21.12 -9.36 -20.79
CA VAL A 98 -19.94 -8.98 -20.01
C VAL A 98 -19.66 -7.49 -20.20
N ILE A 99 -19.75 -6.99 -21.44
CA ILE A 99 -19.60 -5.56 -21.75
C ILE A 99 -20.64 -4.74 -20.98
N ALA A 100 -21.91 -5.20 -20.94
CA ALA A 100 -22.95 -4.55 -20.15
C ALA A 100 -22.66 -4.55 -18.64
N LEU A 101 -22.09 -5.63 -18.10
CA LEU A 101 -21.70 -5.71 -16.69
C LEU A 101 -20.53 -4.76 -16.37
N LYS A 102 -19.51 -4.73 -17.23
CA LYS A 102 -18.38 -3.80 -17.12
C LYS A 102 -18.83 -2.34 -17.14
N ARG A 103 -19.85 -2.01 -17.96
CA ARG A 103 -20.45 -0.66 -18.00
C ARG A 103 -21.05 -0.26 -16.65
N LEU A 104 -21.79 -1.16 -16.01
CA LEU A 104 -22.34 -0.92 -14.67
C LEU A 104 -21.24 -0.80 -13.61
N GLY A 105 -20.18 -1.62 -13.70
CA GLY A 105 -19.00 -1.50 -12.83
C GLY A 105 -18.27 -0.15 -12.98
N LEU A 106 -18.16 0.36 -14.19
CA LEU A 106 -17.61 1.69 -14.46
C LEU A 106 -18.46 2.79 -13.82
N MET A 107 -19.79 2.73 -13.93
CA MET A 107 -20.69 3.68 -13.27
C MET A 107 -20.51 3.68 -11.75
N VAL A 108 -20.35 2.49 -11.15
CA VAL A 108 -20.03 2.38 -9.72
C VAL A 108 -18.67 2.98 -9.40
N THR A 109 -17.66 2.76 -10.25
CA THR A 109 -16.31 3.34 -10.07
C THR A 109 -16.39 4.87 -10.06
N LEU A 110 -17.13 5.48 -10.98
CA LEU A 110 -17.34 6.93 -11.00
C LEU A 110 -18.03 7.43 -9.73
N GLY A 111 -19.07 6.73 -9.26
CA GLY A 111 -19.73 7.04 -8.00
C GLY A 111 -18.79 6.92 -6.80
N GLN A 112 -17.93 5.90 -6.76
CA GLN A 112 -16.92 5.71 -5.72
C GLN A 112 -15.85 6.81 -5.73
N ILE A 113 -15.42 7.27 -6.91
CA ILE A 113 -14.49 8.40 -7.04
C ILE A 113 -15.11 9.65 -6.42
N LEU A 114 -16.33 10.00 -6.80
CA LEU A 114 -17.02 11.16 -6.24
C LEU A 114 -17.17 11.04 -4.73
N MET A 115 -17.71 9.92 -4.23
CA MET A 115 -17.91 9.70 -2.80
C MET A 115 -16.59 9.78 -2.00
N SER A 116 -15.50 9.25 -2.56
CA SER A 116 -14.20 9.27 -1.90
C SER A 116 -13.52 10.64 -1.87
N LEU A 117 -13.91 11.56 -2.75
CA LEU A 117 -13.34 12.92 -2.84
C LEU A 117 -14.18 13.96 -2.11
N VAL A 118 -15.49 13.74 -1.98
CA VAL A 118 -16.40 14.65 -1.26
C VAL A 118 -15.94 14.89 0.16
N LEU A 119 -15.60 13.83 0.92
CA LEU A 119 -15.25 13.98 2.33
C LEU A 119 -13.91 14.71 2.55
N PRO A 120 -12.79 14.36 1.90
CA PRO A 120 -11.55 15.12 2.02
C PRO A 120 -11.68 16.59 1.58
N VAL A 121 -12.39 16.84 0.48
CA VAL A 121 -12.57 18.21 -0.02
C VAL A 121 -13.46 19.02 0.92
N ALA A 122 -14.56 18.44 1.41
CA ALA A 122 -15.43 19.09 2.40
C ALA A 122 -14.66 19.47 3.67
N LEU A 123 -13.83 18.57 4.20
CA LEU A 123 -13.00 18.86 5.38
C LEU A 123 -11.97 19.97 5.12
N SER A 124 -11.50 20.13 3.88
CA SER A 124 -10.56 21.19 3.50
C SER A 124 -11.21 22.54 3.14
N LEU A 125 -12.54 22.61 3.02
CA LEU A 125 -13.26 23.84 2.67
C LEU A 125 -12.93 25.05 3.58
N PRO A 126 -12.89 24.92 4.93
CA PRO A 126 -12.55 26.04 5.81
C PRO A 126 -11.20 26.66 5.46
N ILE A 127 -10.23 25.82 5.08
CA ILE A 127 -8.87 26.27 4.76
C ILE A 127 -8.86 27.04 3.44
N PHE A 128 -9.54 26.52 2.42
CA PHE A 128 -9.64 27.20 1.12
C PHE A 128 -10.34 28.55 1.22
N VAL A 129 -11.45 28.62 1.98
CA VAL A 129 -12.26 29.83 2.07
C VAL A 129 -11.68 30.85 3.05
N ASN A 130 -11.30 30.44 4.26
CA ASN A 130 -10.94 31.41 5.31
C ASN A 130 -9.46 31.84 5.26
N ILE A 131 -8.54 30.95 4.86
CA ILE A 131 -7.09 31.26 4.87
C ILE A 131 -6.62 31.73 3.51
N TYR A 132 -7.01 31.03 2.46
CA TYR A 132 -6.55 31.31 1.10
C TYR A 132 -7.50 32.21 0.30
N ASP A 133 -8.65 32.59 0.88
CA ASP A 133 -9.69 33.45 0.26
C ASP A 133 -10.08 33.00 -1.16
N GLU A 134 -10.16 31.68 -1.36
CA GLU A 134 -10.40 31.11 -2.68
C GLU A 134 -11.87 31.22 -3.09
N ARG A 135 -12.09 31.63 -4.35
CA ARG A 135 -13.44 31.77 -4.90
C ARG A 135 -14.13 30.41 -4.99
N PRO A 136 -15.46 30.32 -4.77
CA PRO A 136 -16.21 29.07 -4.92
C PRO A 136 -16.05 28.38 -6.29
N LEU A 137 -15.91 29.18 -7.35
CA LEU A 137 -15.63 28.68 -8.70
C LEU A 137 -14.25 28.01 -8.79
N THR A 138 -13.21 28.59 -8.18
CA THR A 138 -11.86 27.98 -8.15
C THR A 138 -11.89 26.66 -7.40
N ILE A 139 -12.60 26.59 -6.27
CA ILE A 139 -12.78 25.37 -5.49
C ILE A 139 -13.48 24.27 -6.32
N ALA A 140 -14.50 24.64 -7.11
CA ALA A 140 -15.17 23.70 -8.01
C ALA A 140 -14.23 23.17 -9.12
N VAL A 141 -13.38 24.04 -9.67
CA VAL A 141 -12.35 23.64 -10.65
C VAL A 141 -11.33 22.69 -10.01
N ILE A 142 -10.84 22.99 -8.81
CA ILE A 142 -9.93 22.13 -8.05
C ILE A 142 -10.58 20.76 -7.79
N PHE A 143 -11.86 20.72 -7.41
CA PHE A 143 -12.60 19.46 -7.25
C PHE A 143 -12.63 18.63 -8.53
N ILE A 144 -12.92 19.25 -9.68
CA ILE A 144 -12.89 18.56 -10.98
C ILE A 144 -11.48 18.03 -11.30
N LEU A 145 -10.44 18.83 -11.02
CA LEU A 145 -9.05 18.41 -11.20
C LEU A 145 -8.69 17.21 -10.29
N PHE A 146 -9.24 17.12 -9.07
CA PHE A 146 -9.09 15.93 -8.22
C PHE A 146 -9.77 14.69 -8.80
N VAL A 147 -10.99 14.84 -9.36
CA VAL A 147 -11.68 13.73 -10.03
C VAL A 147 -10.85 13.23 -11.21
N LEU A 148 -10.29 14.15 -12.00
CA LEU A 148 -9.37 13.86 -13.10
C LEU A 148 -8.11 13.12 -12.64
N LEU A 149 -7.44 13.65 -11.62
CA LEU A 149 -6.23 13.04 -11.05
C LEU A 149 -6.55 11.61 -10.63
N LYS A 150 -7.63 11.41 -9.86
CA LYS A 150 -8.04 10.09 -9.41
C LYS A 150 -8.36 9.15 -10.58
N TRP A 151 -9.08 9.63 -11.59
CA TRP A 151 -9.36 8.84 -12.79
C TRP A 151 -8.08 8.42 -13.51
N SER A 152 -7.13 9.34 -13.69
CA SER A 152 -5.85 9.07 -14.34
C SER A 152 -5.02 8.01 -13.59
N VAL A 153 -4.98 8.10 -12.25
CA VAL A 153 -4.31 7.13 -11.38
C VAL A 153 -4.91 5.74 -11.56
N LEU A 154 -6.25 5.63 -11.59
CA LEU A 154 -6.93 4.35 -11.78
C LEU A 154 -6.66 3.74 -13.16
N LEU A 155 -6.61 4.56 -14.22
CA LEU A 155 -6.22 4.11 -15.56
C LEU A 155 -4.77 3.63 -15.61
N MET A 156 -3.85 4.37 -14.98
CA MET A 156 -2.44 3.95 -14.89
C MET A 156 -2.30 2.61 -14.17
N LYS A 157 -3.05 2.38 -13.10
CA LYS A 157 -3.07 1.08 -12.41
C LYS A 157 -3.58 -0.05 -13.29
N LYS A 158 -4.53 0.22 -14.18
CA LYS A 158 -5.08 -0.77 -15.10
C LYS A 158 -4.12 -1.09 -16.25
N TYR A 159 -3.52 -0.09 -16.89
CA TYR A 159 -2.76 -0.29 -18.13
C TYR A 159 -1.25 -0.46 -17.94
N ILE A 160 -0.69 -0.03 -16.79
CA ILE A 160 0.75 -0.07 -16.54
C ILE A 160 1.09 -1.24 -15.62
N ALA A 161 1.69 -2.29 -16.17
CA ALA A 161 2.09 -3.49 -15.42
C ALA A 161 3.30 -3.27 -14.50
N GLY A 162 4.21 -2.34 -14.84
CA GLY A 162 5.44 -2.08 -14.08
C GLY A 162 5.16 -1.34 -12.76
N GLN A 163 5.43 -1.98 -11.61
CA GLN A 163 5.17 -1.38 -10.29
C GLN A 163 5.94 -0.07 -10.05
N TRP A 164 7.22 -0.02 -10.47
CA TRP A 164 8.08 1.15 -10.33
C TRP A 164 7.69 2.27 -11.30
N SER A 165 7.54 1.97 -12.60
CA SER A 165 7.13 2.96 -13.59
C SER A 165 5.77 3.56 -13.28
N ARG A 166 4.82 2.73 -12.82
CA ARG A 166 3.53 3.17 -12.32
C ARG A 166 3.66 4.12 -11.12
N GLY A 167 4.51 3.78 -10.15
CA GLY A 167 4.77 4.63 -8.98
C GLY A 167 5.30 6.02 -9.37
N VAL A 168 6.32 6.06 -10.22
CA VAL A 168 6.93 7.31 -10.70
C VAL A 168 5.93 8.14 -11.49
N LEU A 169 5.16 7.53 -12.40
CA LEU A 169 4.14 8.23 -13.20
C LEU A 169 2.99 8.78 -12.35
N MET A 170 2.57 8.04 -11.32
CA MET A 170 1.54 8.54 -10.38
C MET A 170 2.05 9.74 -9.58
N LEU A 171 3.30 9.71 -9.09
CA LEU A 171 3.91 10.86 -8.41
C LEU A 171 4.07 12.06 -9.35
N PHE A 172 4.48 11.82 -10.59
CA PHE A 172 4.54 12.85 -11.62
C PHE A 172 3.18 13.49 -11.88
N MET A 173 2.10 12.70 -11.96
CA MET A 173 0.75 13.23 -12.11
C MET A 173 0.30 14.07 -10.92
N VAL A 174 0.64 13.69 -9.70
CA VAL A 174 0.37 14.52 -8.51
C VAL A 174 1.14 15.85 -8.59
N ALA A 175 2.41 15.82 -9.01
CA ALA A 175 3.20 17.04 -9.18
C ALA A 175 2.62 17.96 -10.27
N VAL A 176 2.22 17.39 -11.42
CA VAL A 176 1.53 18.14 -12.49
C VAL A 176 0.21 18.70 -11.98
N PHE A 177 -0.58 17.93 -11.24
CA PHE A 177 -1.83 18.40 -10.64
C PHE A 177 -1.60 19.60 -9.71
N VAL A 178 -0.60 19.55 -8.85
CA VAL A 178 -0.25 20.66 -7.94
C VAL A 178 0.18 21.90 -8.73
N LEU A 179 1.02 21.73 -9.75
CA LEU A 179 1.47 22.83 -10.61
C LEU A 179 0.30 23.46 -11.39
N VAL A 180 -0.57 22.64 -11.97
CA VAL A 180 -1.74 23.14 -12.71
C VAL A 180 -2.72 23.83 -11.77
N SER A 181 -2.99 23.26 -10.59
CA SER A 181 -3.96 23.81 -9.63
C SER A 181 -3.49 25.13 -9.02
N THR A 182 -2.18 25.35 -8.88
CA THR A 182 -1.61 26.62 -8.38
C THR A 182 -1.60 27.73 -9.43
N VAL A 183 -1.62 27.38 -10.73
CA VAL A 183 -1.66 28.34 -11.84
C VAL A 183 -3.10 28.56 -12.35
N ALA A 184 -4.03 27.67 -12.00
CA ALA A 184 -5.42 27.69 -12.44
C ALA A 184 -6.27 28.76 -11.73
N TYR A 185 -5.97 30.03 -11.99
CA TYR A 185 -6.77 31.16 -11.53
C TYR A 185 -7.99 31.46 -12.43
N SER A 186 -8.07 30.84 -13.62
CA SER A 186 -9.10 31.12 -14.63
C SER A 186 -10.11 29.98 -14.82
N PRO A 187 -11.42 30.27 -14.95
CA PRO A 187 -12.46 29.27 -15.26
C PRO A 187 -12.21 28.46 -16.54
N ILE A 188 -11.40 29.00 -17.47
CA ILE A 188 -11.03 28.35 -18.73
C ILE A 188 -10.29 27.02 -18.46
N TYR A 189 -9.42 26.98 -17.45
CA TYR A 189 -8.71 25.75 -17.07
C TYR A 189 -9.66 24.65 -16.59
N GLY A 190 -10.76 25.04 -15.93
CA GLY A 190 -11.83 24.13 -15.53
C GLY A 190 -12.55 23.48 -16.73
N ILE A 191 -12.86 24.26 -17.76
CA ILE A 191 -13.51 23.74 -18.97
C ILE A 191 -12.57 22.77 -19.70
N VAL A 192 -11.29 23.13 -19.86
CA VAL A 192 -10.28 22.26 -20.48
C VAL A 192 -10.12 20.95 -19.69
N ALA A 193 -10.08 21.04 -18.36
CA ALA A 193 -10.07 19.88 -17.49
C ALA A 193 -11.29 18.97 -17.70
N VAL A 194 -12.50 19.52 -17.73
CA VAL A 194 -13.73 18.74 -18.01
C VAL A 194 -13.67 18.05 -19.38
N LEU A 195 -13.17 18.72 -20.41
CA LEU A 195 -13.02 18.13 -21.75
C LEU A 195 -12.00 16.98 -21.76
N ILE A 196 -10.88 17.11 -21.04
CA ILE A 196 -9.89 16.03 -20.87
C ILE A 196 -10.51 14.86 -20.10
N LEU A 197 -11.31 15.12 -19.08
CA LEU A 197 -12.00 14.09 -18.30
C LEU A 197 -12.97 13.31 -19.19
N LEU A 198 -13.79 14.02 -19.96
CA LEU A 198 -14.75 13.41 -20.86
C LEU A 198 -14.04 12.59 -21.95
N SER A 199 -12.97 13.12 -22.56
CA SER A 199 -12.24 12.40 -23.60
C SER A 199 -11.57 11.12 -23.08
N THR A 200 -11.00 11.15 -21.88
CA THR A 200 -10.37 9.96 -21.26
C THR A 200 -11.42 8.92 -20.83
N ILE A 201 -12.58 9.36 -20.31
CA ILE A 201 -13.71 8.47 -20.02
C ILE A 201 -14.21 7.80 -21.30
N ILE A 202 -14.43 8.57 -22.37
CA ILE A 202 -14.89 8.05 -23.66
C ILE A 202 -13.85 7.09 -24.25
N GLY A 203 -12.55 7.44 -24.22
CA GLY A 203 -11.47 6.57 -24.70
C GLY A 203 -11.42 5.23 -23.96
N TYR A 204 -11.52 5.26 -22.64
CA TYR A 204 -11.63 4.05 -21.83
C TYR A 204 -12.93 3.28 -22.11
N PHE A 205 -14.05 3.98 -22.30
CA PHE A 205 -15.33 3.38 -22.60
C PHE A 205 -15.30 2.62 -23.94
N VAL A 206 -14.64 3.19 -24.96
CA VAL A 206 -14.53 2.60 -26.29
C VAL A 206 -13.56 1.40 -26.31
N GLN A 207 -12.40 1.52 -25.67
CA GLN A 207 -11.35 0.49 -25.74
C GLN A 207 -11.37 -0.50 -24.57
N GLY A 208 -11.54 -0.01 -23.34
CA GLY A 208 -11.39 -0.78 -22.11
C GLY A 208 -12.59 -1.66 -21.75
N VAL A 209 -13.81 -1.20 -22.04
CA VAL A 209 -15.05 -1.98 -21.75
C VAL A 209 -15.24 -3.10 -22.79
N LYS A 210 -14.85 -2.85 -24.06
CA LYS A 210 -14.98 -3.82 -25.15
C LYS A 210 -13.89 -4.89 -25.15
N SER A 211 -12.72 -4.60 -24.59
CA SER A 211 -11.63 -5.58 -24.51
C SER A 211 -11.96 -6.69 -23.52
N THR A 212 -11.79 -7.93 -23.96
CA THR A 212 -11.86 -9.15 -23.14
C THR A 212 -10.49 -9.83 -22.99
N GLY A 213 -9.43 -9.24 -23.55
CA GLY A 213 -8.10 -9.86 -23.61
C GLY A 213 -7.39 -10.00 -22.26
N ASP A 214 -7.82 -9.25 -21.24
CA ASP A 214 -7.17 -9.19 -19.93
C ASP A 214 -8.09 -9.69 -18.79
N PHE A 215 -8.96 -10.64 -19.10
CA PHE A 215 -10.00 -11.11 -18.19
C PHE A 215 -9.45 -11.64 -16.86
N GLN A 216 -8.36 -12.41 -16.90
CA GLN A 216 -7.78 -13.00 -15.69
C GLN A 216 -7.29 -11.91 -14.72
N SER A 217 -6.64 -10.85 -15.23
CA SER A 217 -6.17 -9.75 -14.37
C SER A 217 -7.33 -8.92 -13.84
N GLU A 218 -8.42 -8.78 -14.61
CA GLU A 218 -9.64 -8.11 -14.16
C GLU A 218 -10.30 -8.91 -13.02
N VAL A 219 -10.36 -10.24 -13.11
CA VAL A 219 -10.86 -11.11 -12.02
C VAL A 219 -9.97 -11.00 -10.79
N GLU A 220 -8.64 -11.06 -10.94
CA GLU A 220 -7.70 -10.90 -9.82
C GLU A 220 -7.87 -9.53 -9.14
N THR A 221 -8.03 -8.47 -9.92
CA THR A 221 -8.26 -7.11 -9.42
C THR A 221 -9.57 -7.03 -8.65
N GLU A 222 -10.65 -7.58 -9.20
CA GLU A 222 -11.98 -7.62 -8.59
C GLU A 222 -11.98 -8.41 -7.27
N GLN A 223 -11.31 -9.56 -7.22
CA GLN A 223 -11.12 -10.35 -6.00
C GLN A 223 -10.30 -9.59 -4.95
N SER A 224 -9.24 -8.89 -5.37
CA SER A 224 -8.38 -8.12 -4.45
C SER A 224 -9.13 -6.98 -3.77
N GLU A 225 -9.99 -6.28 -4.51
CA GLU A 225 -10.84 -5.19 -4.01
C GLU A 225 -11.94 -5.71 -3.09
N ARG A 226 -12.60 -6.81 -3.44
CA ARG A 226 -13.61 -7.46 -2.60
C ARG A 226 -13.03 -7.89 -1.25
N ASN A 227 -11.79 -8.36 -1.25
CA ASN A 227 -11.09 -8.82 -0.06
C ASN A 227 -10.26 -7.72 0.63
N GLN A 228 -10.27 -6.46 0.16
CA GLN A 228 -9.41 -5.40 0.70
C GLN A 228 -9.62 -5.18 2.21
N TYR A 229 -10.88 -5.04 2.65
CA TYR A 229 -11.22 -4.83 4.05
C TYR A 229 -10.96 -6.07 4.91
N VAL A 230 -11.27 -7.25 4.39
CA VAL A 230 -10.94 -8.53 5.04
C VAL A 230 -9.42 -8.62 5.26
N ASN A 231 -8.66 -8.28 4.23
CA ASN A 231 -7.21 -8.29 4.26
C ASN A 231 -6.63 -7.28 5.25
N LEU A 232 -7.27 -6.12 5.40
CA LEU A 232 -6.89 -5.09 6.36
C LEU A 232 -7.14 -5.57 7.80
N VAL A 233 -8.32 -6.13 8.09
CA VAL A 233 -8.61 -6.72 9.41
C VAL A 233 -7.63 -7.85 9.72
N TYR A 234 -7.37 -8.75 8.76
CA TYR A 234 -6.39 -9.81 8.93
C TYR A 234 -4.95 -9.31 9.12
N SER A 235 -4.58 -8.17 8.52
CA SER A 235 -3.25 -7.58 8.74
C SER A 235 -3.10 -6.96 10.12
N LEU A 236 -4.20 -6.53 10.73
CA LEU A 236 -4.23 -6.01 12.09
C LEU A 236 -4.32 -7.16 13.13
N SER A 237 -4.84 -8.32 12.74
CA SER A 237 -4.82 -9.52 13.59
C SER A 237 -3.46 -10.20 13.56
N THR A 238 -2.77 -10.23 14.70
CA THR A 238 -1.44 -10.84 14.87
C THR A 238 -1.42 -12.36 14.73
N GLN A 239 -2.58 -13.03 14.70
CA GLN A 239 -2.70 -14.49 14.77
C GLN A 239 -2.83 -15.20 13.42
N ILE A 240 -3.04 -14.48 12.31
CA ILE A 240 -3.26 -15.10 11.00
C ILE A 240 -2.08 -14.79 10.09
N GLU A 241 -1.12 -15.70 10.06
CA GLU A 241 -0.03 -15.65 9.10
C GLU A 241 -0.58 -15.96 7.70
N LYS A 242 -0.66 -14.92 6.85
CA LYS A 242 -1.02 -15.11 5.43
C LYS A 242 0.06 -15.95 4.75
N GLU A 243 -0.27 -17.18 4.40
CA GLU A 243 0.47 -17.88 3.35
C GLU A 243 0.38 -17.05 2.08
N LYS A 244 1.51 -16.48 1.66
CA LYS A 244 1.55 -15.76 0.39
C LYS A 244 1.34 -16.78 -0.72
N GLY A 245 0.17 -16.72 -1.35
CA GLY A 245 -0.13 -17.46 -2.58
C GLY A 245 1.04 -17.36 -3.55
N GLY A 246 1.46 -18.51 -4.06
CA GLY A 246 2.75 -18.77 -4.71
C GLY A 246 2.99 -18.05 -6.05
N LYS A 247 2.90 -16.72 -6.11
CA LYS A 247 3.56 -15.98 -7.18
C LYS A 247 5.06 -15.98 -6.87
N ARG A 248 5.80 -16.87 -7.53
CA ARG A 248 7.27 -16.92 -7.55
C ARG A 248 7.80 -15.54 -7.94
N GLY A 249 8.07 -14.69 -6.96
CA GLY A 249 8.71 -13.39 -7.20
C GLY A 249 10.04 -13.62 -7.93
N ARG A 250 10.20 -12.98 -9.09
CA ARG A 250 11.53 -12.84 -9.70
C ARG A 250 12.38 -12.05 -8.70
N PRO A 251 13.57 -12.53 -8.29
CA PRO A 251 14.42 -11.78 -7.39
C PRO A 251 14.78 -10.46 -8.08
N LEU A 252 14.49 -9.33 -7.41
CA LEU A 252 14.60 -8.01 -8.02
C LEU A 252 16.05 -7.58 -8.27
N ILE A 253 17.03 -8.10 -7.52
CA ILE A 253 18.43 -7.60 -7.56
C ILE A 253 19.49 -8.70 -7.39
N LEU A 254 19.35 -9.63 -6.43
CA LEU A 254 20.37 -10.64 -6.11
C LEU A 254 20.01 -12.06 -6.60
N PHE A 255 20.99 -12.76 -7.19
CA PHE A 255 20.90 -14.15 -7.70
C PHE A 255 19.87 -14.40 -8.82
N ARG A 256 19.83 -13.50 -9.82
CA ARG A 256 19.01 -13.68 -11.04
C ARG A 256 19.36 -14.97 -11.81
N ASN A 257 20.65 -15.29 -11.84
CA ASN A 257 21.15 -16.63 -12.19
C ASN A 257 21.58 -17.26 -10.87
N SER A 258 20.98 -18.39 -10.48
CA SER A 258 21.30 -19.11 -9.24
C SER A 258 22.73 -19.69 -9.28
N ARG A 259 23.73 -18.81 -9.31
CA ARG A 259 25.14 -19.14 -9.26
C ARG A 259 25.49 -19.58 -7.84
N ARG A 260 26.51 -20.43 -7.75
CA ARG A 260 26.95 -21.05 -6.50
C ARG A 260 27.54 -19.99 -5.57
N LEU A 261 27.23 -20.06 -4.28
CA LEU A 261 27.80 -19.18 -3.25
C LEU A 261 29.07 -19.79 -2.65
N PHE A 262 29.07 -21.10 -2.40
CA PHE A 262 30.22 -21.82 -1.86
C PHE A 262 30.89 -22.69 -2.93
N ARG A 263 32.23 -22.75 -2.86
CA ARG A 263 33.05 -23.54 -3.79
C ARG A 263 33.06 -25.03 -3.41
N GLU A 264 33.01 -25.33 -2.12
CA GLU A 264 33.04 -26.70 -1.57
C GLU A 264 31.63 -27.26 -1.30
N ARG A 265 31.44 -28.54 -1.64
CA ARG A 265 30.18 -29.26 -1.51
C ARG A 265 30.15 -30.06 -0.21
N THR A 266 29.68 -29.42 0.85
CA THR A 266 29.27 -30.10 2.09
C THR A 266 27.77 -29.95 2.28
N ALA A 267 27.13 -30.89 2.98
CA ALA A 267 25.69 -30.82 3.28
C ALA A 267 25.32 -29.51 3.98
N GLU A 268 26.17 -29.08 4.91
CA GLU A 268 26.09 -27.81 5.62
C GLU A 268 26.11 -26.59 4.67
N ASN A 269 27.08 -26.52 3.75
CA ASN A 269 27.18 -25.41 2.79
C ASN A 269 25.97 -25.38 1.83
N GLY A 270 25.41 -26.55 1.49
CA GLY A 270 24.21 -26.67 0.68
C GLY A 270 22.98 -26.08 1.36
N ILE A 271 22.73 -26.46 2.61
CA ILE A 271 21.62 -25.95 3.43
C ILE A 271 21.78 -24.44 3.64
N LEU A 272 22.98 -23.99 4.01
CA LEU A 272 23.27 -22.59 4.23
C LEU A 272 23.05 -21.75 2.97
N GLU A 273 23.52 -22.21 1.81
CA GLU A 273 23.34 -21.53 0.53
C GLU A 273 21.85 -21.38 0.18
N LEU A 274 21.06 -22.43 0.38
CA LEU A 274 19.62 -22.42 0.12
C LEU A 274 18.90 -21.44 1.05
N CYS A 275 19.18 -21.50 2.36
CA CYS A 275 18.57 -20.62 3.35
C CYS A 275 18.95 -19.14 3.13
N LEU A 276 20.22 -18.85 2.83
CA LEU A 276 20.69 -17.49 2.56
C LEU A 276 20.06 -16.90 1.29
N LYS A 277 19.94 -17.71 0.22
CA LYS A 277 19.22 -17.31 -0.99
C LYS A 277 17.73 -17.13 -0.74
N ALA A 278 17.09 -18.01 0.04
CA ALA A 278 15.68 -17.91 0.38
C ALA A 278 15.39 -16.65 1.20
N PHE A 279 16.26 -16.31 2.16
CA PHE A 279 16.19 -15.08 2.95
C PHE A 279 16.28 -13.83 2.07
N LEU A 280 17.33 -13.72 1.25
CA LEU A 280 17.57 -12.56 0.39
C LEU A 280 16.51 -12.40 -0.72
N ARG A 281 15.91 -13.51 -1.17
CA ARG A 281 14.81 -13.49 -2.15
C ARG A 281 13.47 -13.16 -1.52
N ASN A 282 13.29 -13.39 -0.22
CA ASN A 282 12.08 -13.01 0.48
C ASN A 282 12.13 -11.53 0.87
N GLY A 283 11.54 -10.68 0.01
CA GLY A 283 11.50 -9.24 0.21
C GLY A 283 10.89 -8.79 1.54
N THR A 284 10.09 -9.62 2.22
CA THR A 284 9.60 -9.29 3.57
C THR A 284 10.70 -9.48 4.61
N PHE A 285 11.37 -10.64 4.65
CA PHE A 285 12.45 -10.88 5.62
C PHE A 285 13.59 -9.89 5.42
N PHE A 286 13.99 -9.64 4.17
CA PHE A 286 15.04 -8.67 3.87
C PHE A 286 14.65 -7.23 4.24
N ARG A 287 13.41 -6.83 3.97
CA ARG A 287 12.91 -5.49 4.36
C ARG A 287 12.83 -5.35 5.89
N THR A 288 12.34 -6.35 6.60
CA THR A 288 12.32 -6.35 8.07
C THR A 288 13.74 -6.23 8.62
N TYR A 289 14.70 -6.99 8.07
CA TYR A 289 16.11 -6.90 8.45
C TYR A 289 16.68 -5.48 8.28
N ILE A 290 16.47 -4.85 7.12
CA ILE A 290 16.89 -3.46 6.89
C ILE A 290 16.16 -2.50 7.86
N GLN A 291 14.85 -2.65 8.03
CA GLN A 291 14.06 -1.79 8.93
C GLN A 291 14.58 -1.85 10.36
N MET A 292 14.92 -3.04 10.86
CA MET A 292 15.49 -3.19 12.20
C MET A 292 16.82 -2.46 12.32
N ILE A 293 17.74 -2.63 11.36
CA ILE A 293 19.02 -1.91 11.35
C ILE A 293 18.78 -0.40 11.31
N SER A 294 17.87 0.08 10.46
CA SER A 294 17.55 1.50 10.32
C SER A 294 16.93 2.11 11.58
N ILE A 295 15.97 1.42 12.21
CA ILE A 295 15.33 1.86 13.45
C ILE A 295 16.35 1.90 14.60
N THR A 296 17.18 0.86 14.73
CA THR A 296 18.24 0.85 15.74
C THR A 296 19.27 1.95 15.50
N THR A 297 19.67 2.16 14.25
CA THR A 297 20.60 3.24 13.86
C THR A 297 20.02 4.60 14.24
N ALA A 298 18.76 4.87 13.91
CA ALA A 298 18.07 6.09 14.31
C ALA A 298 18.01 6.22 15.85
N GLY A 299 17.68 5.13 16.56
CA GLY A 299 17.68 5.11 18.02
C GLY A 299 19.02 5.49 18.64
N ILE A 300 20.13 4.94 18.14
CA ILE A 300 21.48 5.25 18.63
C ILE A 300 21.83 6.74 18.46
N LEU A 301 21.36 7.37 17.37
CA LEU A 301 21.65 8.78 17.09
C LEU A 301 20.97 9.73 18.09
N PHE A 302 19.76 9.41 18.57
CA PHE A 302 18.98 10.29 19.44
C PHE A 302 19.06 9.95 20.94
N LEU A 303 19.57 8.76 21.31
CA LEU A 303 19.59 8.32 22.71
C LEU A 303 20.77 8.87 23.53
N PRO A 304 20.64 9.04 24.86
CA PRO A 304 21.76 9.33 25.76
C PRO A 304 22.79 8.18 25.86
N LEU A 305 24.04 8.49 26.25
CA LEU A 305 25.20 7.59 26.28
C LEU A 305 24.94 6.17 26.80
N LEU A 306 24.39 6.01 28.02
CA LEU A 306 24.12 4.69 28.61
C LEU A 306 23.08 3.89 27.82
N LEU A 307 22.03 4.57 27.34
CA LEU A 307 20.96 3.95 26.56
C LEU A 307 21.44 3.50 25.17
N LYS A 308 22.44 4.17 24.58
CA LYS A 308 23.04 3.74 23.29
C LYS A 308 23.67 2.34 23.41
N TRP A 309 24.49 2.14 24.44
CA TRP A 309 25.17 0.85 24.67
C TRP A 309 24.20 -0.26 25.06
N LEU A 310 23.15 0.07 25.83
CA LEU A 310 22.09 -0.87 26.17
C LEU A 310 21.30 -1.29 24.92
N LEU A 311 20.91 -0.34 24.06
CA LEU A 311 20.22 -0.60 22.80
C LEU A 311 21.10 -1.44 21.86
N PHE A 312 22.39 -1.16 21.80
CA PHE A 312 23.36 -1.93 21.02
C PHE A 312 23.48 -3.38 21.48
N GLY A 313 23.62 -3.62 22.79
CA GLY A 313 23.61 -4.98 23.33
C GLY A 313 22.29 -5.69 23.06
N GLY A 314 21.18 -4.99 23.27
CA GLY A 314 19.83 -5.51 23.06
C GLY A 314 19.57 -5.94 21.61
N ILE A 315 19.99 -5.14 20.62
CA ILE A 315 19.79 -5.50 19.21
C ILE A 315 20.61 -6.73 18.82
N LEU A 316 21.82 -6.92 19.35
CA LEU A 316 22.65 -8.08 19.03
C LEU A 316 21.97 -9.37 19.52
N ILE A 317 21.52 -9.38 20.78
CA ILE A 317 20.78 -10.51 21.35
C ILE A 317 19.51 -10.74 20.54
N PHE A 318 18.72 -9.70 20.30
CA PHE A 318 17.49 -9.81 19.53
C PHE A 318 17.72 -10.40 18.13
N MET A 319 18.74 -9.90 17.41
CA MET A 319 19.03 -10.38 16.06
C MET A 319 19.46 -11.84 16.03
N THR A 320 20.19 -12.33 17.04
CA THR A 320 20.53 -13.76 17.13
C THR A 320 19.28 -14.63 17.26
N PHE A 321 18.37 -14.28 18.17
CA PHE A 321 17.10 -14.99 18.35
C PHE A 321 16.20 -14.92 17.11
N TRP A 322 16.09 -13.72 16.52
CA TRP A 322 15.27 -13.51 15.34
C TRP A 322 15.80 -14.29 14.13
N LEU A 323 17.12 -14.26 13.86
CA LEU A 323 17.74 -15.02 12.78
C LEU A 323 17.56 -16.54 12.97
N HIS A 324 17.64 -17.03 14.21
CA HIS A 324 17.38 -18.43 14.51
C HIS A 324 15.92 -18.83 14.23
N THR A 325 14.97 -17.96 14.58
CA THR A 325 13.54 -18.17 14.29
C THR A 325 13.27 -18.18 12.78
N ILE A 326 13.89 -17.26 12.04
CA ILE A 326 13.80 -17.22 10.58
C ILE A 326 14.41 -18.48 9.95
N PHE A 327 15.56 -18.94 10.44
CA PHE A 327 16.18 -20.18 9.95
C PHE A 327 15.25 -21.37 10.14
N LYS A 328 14.70 -21.57 11.35
CA LYS A 328 13.74 -22.65 11.64
C LYS A 328 12.50 -22.58 10.73
N LYS A 329 12.01 -21.37 10.45
CA LYS A 329 10.87 -21.13 9.55
C LYS A 329 11.20 -21.47 8.09
N LEU A 330 12.42 -21.20 7.63
CA LEU A 330 12.87 -21.56 6.29
C LEU A 330 13.01 -23.08 6.14
N MET A 331 13.49 -23.75 7.19
CA MET A 331 13.62 -25.21 7.24
C MET A 331 12.27 -25.93 7.32
N GLY A 332 11.24 -25.31 7.91
CA GLY A 332 9.87 -25.87 7.97
C GLY A 332 9.11 -25.88 6.63
N ASN A 333 9.77 -25.65 5.49
CA ASN A 333 9.15 -25.69 4.18
C ASN A 333 9.11 -27.15 3.66
N ARG A 334 8.02 -27.54 3.00
CA ARG A 334 7.81 -28.88 2.39
C ARG A 334 8.96 -29.40 1.54
N PHE A 335 9.79 -28.51 0.99
CA PHE A 335 11.01 -28.90 0.27
C PHE A 335 11.98 -29.75 1.12
N PHE A 336 12.15 -29.38 2.40
CA PHE A 336 13.07 -30.04 3.33
C PHE A 336 12.48 -31.34 3.91
N GLU A 337 11.17 -31.55 3.82
CA GLU A 337 10.52 -32.83 4.17
C GLU A 337 10.87 -33.94 3.17
N VAL A 338 11.17 -33.58 1.91
CA VAL A 338 11.44 -34.53 0.82
C VAL A 338 12.92 -34.89 0.71
N ALA A 339 13.81 -34.02 1.18
CA ALA A 339 15.26 -34.20 1.14
C ALA A 339 15.82 -34.30 2.57
N PRO A 340 15.95 -35.50 3.16
CA PRO A 340 16.46 -35.65 4.51
C PRO A 340 17.94 -35.23 4.59
N PHE A 341 18.31 -34.55 5.66
CA PHE A 341 19.66 -34.10 5.96
C PHE A 341 20.02 -34.49 7.39
N ASP A 342 21.31 -34.55 7.66
CA ASP A 342 21.86 -34.83 8.98
C ASP A 342 21.57 -33.67 9.95
N GLN A 343 21.16 -33.99 11.18
CA GLN A 343 20.88 -33.00 12.22
C GLN A 343 22.14 -32.19 12.55
N GLU A 344 23.32 -32.81 12.51
CA GLU A 344 24.58 -32.11 12.77
C GLU A 344 24.85 -31.02 11.71
N ALA A 345 24.54 -31.31 10.44
CA ALA A 345 24.68 -30.35 9.35
C ALA A 345 23.68 -29.19 9.45
N GLU A 346 22.48 -29.43 10.00
CA GLU A 346 21.49 -28.39 10.26
C GLU A 346 21.97 -27.42 11.34
N TYR A 347 22.42 -27.93 12.49
CA TYR A 347 22.92 -27.09 13.58
C TYR A 347 24.13 -26.25 13.15
N ALA A 348 25.06 -26.84 12.40
CA ALA A 348 26.22 -26.13 11.86
C ALA A 348 25.81 -25.02 10.87
N ALA A 349 24.88 -25.33 9.96
CA ALA A 349 24.34 -24.37 8.99
C ALA A 349 23.57 -23.23 9.68
N ALA A 350 22.80 -23.52 10.74
CA ALA A 350 22.05 -22.51 11.50
C ALA A 350 22.99 -21.49 12.17
N ASN A 351 24.05 -21.98 12.82
CA ASN A 351 25.02 -21.11 13.48
C ASN A 351 25.76 -20.22 12.46
N ARG A 352 26.19 -20.80 11.34
CA ARG A 352 26.86 -20.03 10.28
C ARG A 352 25.90 -19.06 9.58
N PHE A 353 24.63 -19.42 9.38
CA PHE A 353 23.61 -18.51 8.86
C PHE A 353 23.44 -17.28 9.77
N GLY A 354 23.35 -17.51 11.09
CA GLY A 354 23.32 -16.46 12.10
C GLY A 354 24.56 -15.57 12.05
N LYS A 355 25.76 -16.15 11.93
CA LYS A 355 27.02 -15.39 11.81
C LYS A 355 27.08 -14.56 10.52
N TRP A 356 26.70 -15.12 9.37
CA TRP A 356 26.73 -14.42 8.09
C TRP A 356 25.81 -13.19 8.04
N LEU A 357 24.61 -13.28 8.64
CA LEU A 357 23.65 -12.17 8.66
C LEU A 357 23.79 -11.28 9.90
N GLY A 358 24.33 -11.78 11.00
CA GLY A 358 24.56 -11.02 12.23
C GLY A 358 25.82 -10.16 12.19
N THR A 359 26.89 -10.62 11.52
CA THR A 359 28.16 -9.87 11.45
C THR A 359 28.03 -8.50 10.77
N PRO A 360 27.29 -8.31 9.66
CA PRO A 360 27.10 -6.98 9.09
C PRO A 360 26.37 -6.03 10.05
N VAL A 361 25.40 -6.55 10.82
CA VAL A 361 24.68 -5.76 11.83
C VAL A 361 25.65 -5.29 12.90
N LEU A 362 26.45 -6.19 13.45
CA LEU A 362 27.42 -5.88 14.49
C LEU A 362 28.43 -4.83 14.03
N ILE A 363 28.97 -4.97 12.82
CA ILE A 363 29.93 -4.00 12.26
C ILE A 363 29.25 -2.64 12.06
N TRP A 364 28.05 -2.62 11.47
CA TRP A 364 27.34 -1.39 11.18
C TRP A 364 26.89 -0.65 12.45
N THR A 365 26.16 -1.32 13.34
CA THR A 365 25.67 -0.67 14.56
C THR A 365 26.81 -0.38 15.54
N GLY A 366 27.85 -1.21 15.58
CA GLY A 366 29.02 -1.01 16.44
C GLY A 366 29.89 0.17 16.02
N THR A 367 30.10 0.37 14.72
CA THR A 367 30.83 1.55 14.23
C THR A 367 30.06 2.84 14.52
N ILE A 368 28.75 2.83 14.33
CA ILE A 368 27.89 4.00 14.60
C ILE A 368 27.83 4.32 16.10
N THR A 369 27.71 3.32 16.97
CA THR A 369 27.73 3.57 18.43
C THR A 369 29.05 4.16 18.87
N ILE A 370 30.19 3.68 18.37
CA ILE A 370 31.51 4.22 18.70
C ILE A 370 31.63 5.67 18.24
N ILE A 371 31.32 5.96 16.97
CA ILE A 371 31.41 7.32 16.40
C ILE A 371 30.52 8.29 17.17
N THR A 372 29.28 7.91 17.45
CA THR A 372 28.31 8.78 18.17
C THR A 372 28.62 8.91 19.66
N THR A 373 29.33 7.95 20.25
CA THR A 373 29.84 8.03 21.63
C THR A 373 30.99 9.02 21.70
N ILE A 374 31.96 8.93 20.77
CA ILE A 374 33.06 9.88 20.66
C ILE A 374 32.49 11.29 20.46
N TRP A 375 31.58 11.47 19.50
CA TRP A 375 31.00 12.79 19.24
C TRP A 375 30.34 13.39 20.49
N SER A 376 29.51 12.62 21.21
CA SER A 376 28.83 13.07 22.43
C SER A 376 29.72 13.32 23.65
N VAL A 377 30.98 12.86 23.63
CA VAL A 377 31.94 13.06 24.72
C VAL A 377 32.84 14.27 24.44
N TYR A 378 33.13 14.54 23.17
CA TYR A 378 34.03 15.62 22.75
C TYR A 378 33.31 16.90 22.28
N PHE A 379 32.05 16.81 21.88
CA PHE A 379 31.17 17.91 21.45
C PHE A 379 29.84 17.80 22.20
#